data_AF-A0A945VRD2-F1
#
_entry.id   AF-A0A945VRD2-F1
#
_cell.length_a   1.000
_cell.length_b   1.000
_cell.length_c   1.000
_cell.angle_alpha   90.00
_cell.angle_beta   90.00
_cell.angle_gamma   90.00
#
_symmetry.space_group_name_H-M   'P 1'
#
loop_
_entity.id
_entity.type
_entity.pdbx_description
1 polymer ?
#
loop_
_entity_poly.entity_id
_entity_poly.type
_entity_poly.pdbx_seq_one_letter_code
_entity_poly.pdbx_strand_id
1 'polypeptide(L)'
;MSDADDAAKKANLVLTDAIADNASGSAEAVATVTGLNTDAFSAVGSLVYESLTAGEFTETAPTDANDDRRVVGVIKVKSATVGEIYFFPGKGGLELANVYMNNITPGTAKASGALIVDANIDVAGIRNIGCTNIDAGLSGTAGSVDIFPATGSKGKVAMTTSNNSGDTTTGMNFAAQTGARTLTVPDGGQATASFLLTEGAQTIAGVQTYSAPQVIDANTAITAFNGGGQGSAVALTGEFNNVTTVTAAFDSVKLLTAVAGQVQVVKNSGASILSVFPSDADSINALAINLSVDIPVGGQVTFRAISDTVWETQEVFYSSSPTTQTGGLAVYASANAANTDVSVTNASHGQATVVTIPDSGLATAYLAQSTNALTVAEVDVLDAVTPGTASASKALIVDSNIDIGTIRNLTATGNLQGATASIVATVRPTSDYAYFVEIDCDEYMTGGVSQKTYMLGISGERPVGSAATLDSNDAIIKGSYSNYAVNDANFIIRGINTSVTNRGSAELGMTEGAAIGASNKSAGVSPTLRGM
;
A
#
# COMPACT_ATOMS: atom_id res chain seq x y z
N MET A 1 101.25 38.06 16.51
CA MET A 1 100.20 39.07 16.27
C MET A 1 100.46 40.40 17.00
N SER A 2 101.35 40.47 17.99
CA SER A 2 101.95 41.74 18.49
C SER A 2 103.38 41.94 17.92
N ASP A 3 103.89 43.18 17.95
CA ASP A 3 105.29 43.51 17.62
C ASP A 3 106.23 42.72 18.54
N ALA A 4 107.21 42.01 17.96
CA ALA A 4 107.99 40.98 18.65
C ALA A 4 108.86 41.53 19.80
N ASP A 5 109.11 42.84 19.79
CA ASP A 5 110.13 43.47 20.63
C ASP A 5 109.54 44.33 21.76
N ASP A 6 108.21 44.51 21.84
CA ASP A 6 107.54 45.34 22.85
C ASP A 6 106.14 44.84 23.25
N ALA A 7 106.05 44.28 24.46
CA ALA A 7 104.80 43.74 25.03
C ALA A 7 103.70 44.80 25.28
N ALA A 8 104.00 46.10 25.21
CA ALA A 8 103.00 47.16 25.31
C ALA A 8 102.24 47.41 24.00
N LYS A 9 102.70 46.86 22.86
CA LYS A 9 102.08 47.07 21.55
C LYS A 9 101.04 45.99 21.23
N LYS A 10 99.86 46.45 20.83
CA LYS A 10 98.64 45.63 20.66
C LYS A 10 98.54 45.05 19.26
N ALA A 11 97.90 43.90 19.14
CA ALA A 11 97.76 43.21 17.88
C ALA A 11 96.75 43.92 16.96
N ASN A 12 97.20 44.26 15.76
CA ASN A 12 96.36 44.87 14.71
C ASN A 12 96.31 44.04 13.43
N LEU A 13 97.21 43.06 13.28
CA LEU A 13 97.33 42.20 12.10
C LEU A 13 97.66 40.76 12.53
N VAL A 14 97.23 39.81 11.72
CA VAL A 14 97.45 38.37 11.86
C VAL A 14 98.40 37.88 10.77
N LEU A 15 99.37 37.06 11.16
CA LEU A 15 100.16 36.27 10.22
C LEU A 15 99.42 34.97 9.93
N THR A 16 99.28 34.63 8.66
CA THR A 16 98.60 33.40 8.23
C THR A 16 99.51 32.18 8.24
N ASP A 17 100.83 32.40 8.27
CA ASP A 17 101.87 31.36 8.28
C ASP A 17 103.06 31.77 9.17
N ALA A 18 103.90 30.81 9.57
CA ALA A 18 105.12 31.07 10.33
C ALA A 18 106.22 31.69 9.42
N ILE A 19 106.72 32.86 9.81
CA ILE A 19 107.76 33.60 9.07
C ILE A 19 109.04 33.64 9.93
N ALA A 20 110.19 33.31 9.34
CA ALA A 20 111.48 33.37 10.01
C ALA A 20 112.01 34.82 10.14
N ASP A 21 112.86 35.10 11.14
CA ASP A 21 113.31 36.45 11.55
C ASP A 21 113.94 37.33 10.45
N ASN A 22 114.40 36.74 9.34
CA ASN A 22 114.99 37.46 8.20
C ASN A 22 114.27 37.16 6.87
N ALA A 23 113.02 36.71 6.92
CA ALA A 23 112.20 36.42 5.76
C ALA A 23 111.06 37.44 5.61
N SER A 24 110.64 37.70 4.37
CA SER A 24 109.45 38.49 4.08
C SER A 24 108.22 37.58 3.99
N GLY A 25 107.09 38.03 4.52
CA GLY A 25 105.80 37.34 4.39
C GLY A 25 104.61 38.29 4.51
N SER A 26 103.39 37.75 4.45
CA SER A 26 102.14 38.52 4.45
C SER A 26 101.47 38.56 5.82
N ALA A 27 100.93 39.72 6.17
CA ALA A 27 100.08 39.93 7.34
C ALA A 27 98.74 40.51 6.89
N GLU A 28 97.65 39.96 7.43
CA GLU A 28 96.29 40.38 7.10
C GLU A 28 95.62 41.04 8.31
N ALA A 29 94.65 41.93 8.08
CA ALA A 29 93.93 42.58 9.19
C ALA A 29 92.89 41.65 9.85
N VAL A 30 92.38 40.68 9.10
CA VAL A 30 91.39 39.69 9.55
C VAL A 30 91.64 38.43 8.72
N ALA A 31 91.79 37.27 9.36
CA ALA A 31 92.03 36.02 8.65
C ALA A 31 91.55 34.81 9.46
N THR A 32 91.26 33.70 8.76
CA THR A 32 91.14 32.39 9.40
C THR A 32 92.49 31.69 9.32
N VAL A 33 93.04 31.32 10.46
CA VAL A 33 94.28 30.53 10.53
C VAL A 33 93.92 29.10 10.94
N THR A 34 94.45 28.15 10.19
CA THR A 34 94.15 26.72 10.31
C THR A 34 95.37 25.93 10.75
N GLY A 35 95.18 24.74 11.32
CA GLY A 35 96.30 23.89 11.76
C GLY A 35 96.90 24.28 13.11
N LEU A 36 96.20 25.13 13.87
CA LEU A 36 96.59 25.52 15.22
C LEU A 36 96.09 24.48 16.24
N ASN A 37 96.80 24.31 17.35
CA ASN A 37 96.29 23.53 18.47
C ASN A 37 95.35 24.41 19.30
N THR A 38 94.06 24.11 19.25
CA THR A 38 93.02 24.85 20.00
C THR A 38 92.30 23.97 21.01
N ASP A 39 92.88 22.81 21.37
CA ASP A 39 92.18 21.79 22.16
C ASP A 39 91.95 22.21 23.61
N ALA A 40 92.71 23.18 24.09
CA ALA A 40 92.54 23.74 25.43
C ALA A 40 91.22 24.55 25.59
N PHE A 41 90.72 25.19 24.52
CA PHE A 41 89.58 26.12 24.58
C PHE A 41 88.25 25.40 24.88
N SER A 42 87.34 26.02 25.64
CA SER A 42 86.12 25.34 26.10
C SER A 42 85.13 24.89 25.00
N ALA A 43 84.88 25.69 23.95
CA ALA A 43 83.93 25.38 22.88
C ALA A 43 84.20 26.18 21.58
N VAL A 44 83.49 25.83 20.50
CA VAL A 44 83.40 26.67 19.30
C VAL A 44 82.61 27.95 19.64
N GLY A 45 83.05 29.10 19.15
CA GLY A 45 82.54 30.42 19.53
C GLY A 45 83.18 31.01 20.78
N SER A 46 84.02 30.26 21.50
CA SER A 46 84.82 30.81 22.60
C SER A 46 85.75 31.90 22.10
N LEU A 47 85.93 32.93 22.93
CA LEU A 47 86.73 34.11 22.61
C LEU A 47 88.22 33.79 22.73
N VAL A 48 89.01 34.35 21.82
CA VAL A 48 90.47 34.28 21.82
C VAL A 48 91.02 35.64 22.21
N TYR A 49 91.94 35.64 23.17
CA TYR A 49 92.53 36.85 23.74
C TYR A 49 94.01 36.98 23.35
N GLU A 50 94.53 38.20 23.36
CA GLU A 50 95.96 38.47 23.18
C GLU A 50 96.80 37.74 24.25
N SER A 51 97.97 37.20 23.90
CA SER A 51 98.92 36.65 24.88
C SER A 51 99.88 37.73 25.38
N LEU A 52 100.44 37.53 26.59
CA LEU A 52 101.55 38.34 27.10
C LEU A 52 102.90 37.96 26.46
N THR A 53 103.00 36.76 25.87
CA THR A 53 104.16 36.33 25.10
C THR A 53 103.97 36.75 23.64
N ALA A 54 104.96 37.41 23.06
CA ALA A 54 104.92 37.85 21.67
C ALA A 54 104.70 36.66 20.71
N GLY A 55 103.83 36.86 19.71
CA GLY A 55 103.51 35.85 18.71
C GLY A 55 102.39 34.86 19.09
N GLU A 56 102.12 34.67 20.38
CA GLU A 56 101.15 33.70 20.90
C GLU A 56 99.75 34.31 21.14
N PHE A 57 98.75 33.47 21.38
CA PHE A 57 97.40 33.84 21.81
C PHE A 57 96.98 32.99 23.02
N THR A 58 95.93 33.40 23.74
CA THR A 58 95.50 32.70 24.95
C THR A 58 93.98 32.60 25.09
N GLU A 59 93.55 31.57 25.80
CA GLU A 59 92.17 31.34 26.21
C GLU A 59 91.80 32.04 27.51
N THR A 60 92.80 32.36 28.33
CA THR A 60 92.57 32.93 29.65
C THR A 60 92.25 34.40 29.51
N ALA A 61 90.98 34.74 29.74
CA ALA A 61 90.55 36.13 29.79
C ALA A 61 91.38 36.92 30.83
N PRO A 62 91.70 38.20 30.57
CA PRO A 62 92.28 39.09 31.58
C PRO A 62 91.41 39.12 32.84
N THR A 63 92.02 38.82 34.00
CA THR A 63 91.34 38.77 35.30
C THR A 63 91.55 40.03 36.12
N ASP A 64 92.63 40.78 35.84
CA ASP A 64 92.99 41.97 36.58
C ASP A 64 92.46 43.22 35.88
N ALA A 65 91.98 44.19 36.64
CA ALA A 65 91.38 45.41 36.11
C ALA A 65 92.36 46.28 35.28
N ASN A 66 93.67 46.01 35.36
CA ASN A 66 94.71 46.72 34.61
C ASN A 66 95.27 45.87 33.44
N ASP A 67 94.69 44.70 33.18
CA ASP A 67 95.11 43.81 32.09
C ASP A 67 94.34 44.14 30.80
N ASP A 68 94.99 44.86 29.90
CA ASP A 68 94.41 45.40 28.66
C ASP A 68 94.42 44.39 27.49
N ARG A 69 94.42 43.08 27.75
CA ARG A 69 94.35 42.05 26.70
C ARG A 69 92.98 42.09 26.02
N ARG A 70 92.95 42.24 24.69
CA ARG A 70 91.68 42.33 23.92
C ARG A 70 91.26 40.99 23.34
N VAL A 71 89.96 40.89 23.04
CA VAL A 71 89.44 39.83 22.17
C VAL A 71 89.95 40.08 20.76
N VAL A 72 90.64 39.10 20.21
CA VAL A 72 91.28 39.17 18.88
C VAL A 72 90.77 38.10 17.93
N GLY A 73 89.89 37.21 18.39
CA GLY A 73 89.31 36.18 17.54
C GLY A 73 88.21 35.38 18.22
N VAL A 74 87.60 34.48 17.45
CA VAL A 74 86.74 33.41 17.98
C VAL A 74 87.17 32.06 17.43
N ILE A 75 87.05 31.03 18.27
CA ILE A 75 87.28 29.65 17.85
C ILE A 75 86.21 29.24 16.83
N LYS A 76 86.65 28.81 15.65
CA LYS A 76 85.76 28.31 14.59
C LYS A 76 85.74 26.78 14.57
N VAL A 77 86.88 26.14 14.87
CA VAL A 77 87.02 24.69 14.97
C VAL A 77 87.95 24.34 16.13
N LYS A 78 87.51 23.46 17.04
CA LYS A 78 88.31 22.97 18.17
C LYS A 78 89.03 21.66 17.81
N SER A 79 90.36 21.66 17.75
CA SER A 79 91.16 20.44 17.50
C SER A 79 92.63 20.62 17.89
N ALA A 80 93.29 19.53 18.30
CA ALA A 80 94.73 19.52 18.63
C ALA A 80 95.64 19.56 17.40
N THR A 81 95.14 19.16 16.22
CA THR A 81 95.96 18.98 14.99
C THR A 81 95.45 19.78 13.79
N VAL A 82 94.19 20.17 13.78
CA VAL A 82 93.55 20.89 12.67
C VAL A 82 92.67 22.05 13.15
N GLY A 83 92.97 22.63 14.32
CA GLY A 83 92.15 23.70 14.89
C GLY A 83 92.14 24.95 14.01
N GLU A 84 91.01 25.68 14.04
CA GLU A 84 90.80 26.90 13.26
C GLU A 84 90.32 28.04 14.14
N ILE A 85 90.92 29.22 13.95
CA ILE A 85 90.54 30.44 14.64
C ILE A 85 90.28 31.53 13.60
N TYR A 86 89.16 32.23 13.74
CA TYR A 86 88.90 33.45 12.98
C TYR A 86 89.38 34.66 13.77
N PHE A 87 90.48 35.26 13.31
CA PHE A 87 91.13 36.39 13.95
C PHE A 87 90.65 37.71 13.34
N PHE A 88 90.31 38.66 14.20
CA PHE A 88 89.91 40.04 13.87
C PHE A 88 90.61 41.06 14.80
N PRO A 89 91.95 41.06 14.90
CA PRO A 89 92.69 41.93 15.80
C PRO A 89 92.42 43.42 15.52
N GLY A 90 92.39 44.25 16.56
CA GLY A 90 92.23 45.70 16.44
C GLY A 90 90.80 46.22 16.17
N LYS A 91 89.80 45.36 15.96
CA LYS A 91 88.40 45.77 15.78
C LYS A 91 87.58 45.36 17.02
N GLY A 92 87.18 46.34 17.83
CA GLY A 92 86.52 46.17 19.14
C GLY A 92 85.53 45.00 19.21
N GLY A 93 85.95 43.91 19.85
CA GLY A 93 85.52 42.53 19.61
C GLY A 93 84.10 42.09 20.00
N LEU A 94 83.07 42.96 19.99
CA LEU A 94 81.67 42.57 20.29
C LEU A 94 80.63 42.96 19.22
N GLU A 95 80.87 43.95 18.36
CA GLU A 95 79.81 44.49 17.48
C GLU A 95 79.53 43.69 16.20
N LEU A 96 80.48 42.90 15.70
CA LEU A 96 80.23 42.00 14.56
C LEU A 96 79.49 40.71 14.95
N ALA A 97 79.38 40.40 16.24
CA ALA A 97 78.67 39.21 16.72
C ALA A 97 77.14 39.39 16.76
N ASN A 98 76.63 40.63 16.89
CA ASN A 98 75.22 40.88 17.19
C ASN A 98 74.29 41.08 15.98
N VAL A 99 74.81 41.40 14.79
CA VAL A 99 73.97 41.80 13.63
C VAL A 99 73.30 40.60 12.94
N TYR A 100 73.76 39.37 13.16
CA TYR A 100 73.13 38.20 12.52
C TYR A 100 72.06 37.49 13.35
N MET A 101 71.87 37.77 14.65
CA MET A 101 71.02 36.89 15.50
C MET A 101 70.13 37.54 16.58
N ASN A 102 70.17 38.86 16.84
CA ASN A 102 69.57 39.39 18.09
C ASN A 102 68.19 40.11 18.01
N ASN A 103 67.52 40.25 16.86
CA ASN A 103 66.25 41.03 16.75
C ASN A 103 65.01 40.29 16.21
N ILE A 104 65.03 38.97 16.11
CA ILE A 104 63.89 38.18 15.62
C ILE A 104 63.33 37.34 16.76
N THR A 105 62.12 37.68 17.22
CA THR A 105 61.33 36.80 18.08
C THR A 105 60.94 35.58 17.25
N PRO A 106 61.38 34.36 17.60
CA PRO A 106 61.10 33.15 16.81
C PRO A 106 59.59 32.96 16.58
N GLY A 107 59.20 32.50 15.39
CA GLY A 107 57.81 32.13 15.05
C GLY A 107 56.86 33.28 14.67
N THR A 108 57.33 34.54 14.66
CA THR A 108 56.50 35.69 14.27
C THR A 108 57.01 36.35 12.99
N ALA A 109 56.15 36.46 11.97
CA ALA A 109 56.49 37.14 10.73
C ALA A 109 56.46 38.67 10.93
N LYS A 110 57.58 39.37 10.66
CA LYS A 110 57.67 40.84 10.69
C LYS A 110 57.61 41.43 9.28
N ALA A 111 57.02 42.61 9.16
CA ALA A 111 56.86 43.30 7.88
C ALA A 111 58.22 43.54 7.19
N SER A 112 58.29 43.17 5.91
CA SER A 112 59.47 43.36 5.03
C SER A 112 60.76 42.68 5.49
N GLY A 113 60.68 41.71 6.41
CA GLY A 113 61.80 40.86 6.84
C GLY A 113 61.71 39.45 6.28
N ALA A 114 62.77 38.64 6.49
CA ALA A 114 62.75 37.21 6.23
C ALA A 114 61.81 36.50 7.22
N LEU A 115 61.08 35.47 6.76
CA LEU A 115 60.29 34.60 7.62
C LEU A 115 61.23 33.60 8.30
N ILE A 116 61.45 33.76 9.60
CA ILE A 116 62.22 32.81 10.41
C ILE A 116 61.24 32.09 11.33
N VAL A 117 61.15 30.78 11.13
CA VAL A 117 60.29 29.90 11.92
C VAL A 117 61.03 29.41 13.16
N ASP A 118 60.29 29.16 14.25
CA ASP A 118 60.88 28.60 15.45
C ASP A 118 61.08 27.07 15.35
N ALA A 119 61.50 26.43 16.43
CA ALA A 119 61.70 24.98 16.46
C ALA A 119 60.39 24.18 16.26
N ASN A 120 59.22 24.78 16.52
CA ASN A 120 57.91 24.17 16.26
C ASN A 120 57.45 24.38 14.82
N ILE A 121 58.16 25.22 14.05
CA ILE A 121 57.86 25.58 12.65
C ILE A 121 56.53 26.35 12.54
N ASP A 122 56.07 26.95 13.65
CA ASP A 122 54.83 27.71 13.67
C ASP A 122 55.05 29.12 13.11
N VAL A 123 54.04 29.64 12.42
CA VAL A 123 54.05 30.99 11.85
C VAL A 123 52.81 31.74 12.26
N ALA A 124 52.99 32.80 13.05
CA ALA A 124 51.93 33.68 13.49
C ALA A 124 52.03 35.10 12.87
N GLY A 125 50.88 35.75 12.73
CA GLY A 125 50.77 37.17 12.36
C GLY A 125 50.69 37.47 10.86
N ILE A 126 50.61 36.46 9.99
CA ILE A 126 50.38 36.67 8.55
C ILE A 126 48.90 36.93 8.28
N ARG A 127 48.61 38.11 7.73
CA ARG A 127 47.23 38.57 7.47
C ARG A 127 46.59 37.91 6.24
N ASN A 128 47.34 37.80 5.14
CA ASN A 128 46.87 37.26 3.86
C ASN A 128 47.90 36.27 3.32
N ILE A 129 47.44 35.13 2.82
CA ILE A 129 48.29 34.11 2.18
C ILE A 129 47.77 33.88 0.76
N GLY A 130 48.56 34.24 -0.26
CA GLY A 130 48.25 33.98 -1.67
C GLY A 130 49.01 32.76 -2.15
N CYS A 131 48.31 31.64 -2.34
CA CYS A 131 48.90 30.39 -2.81
C CYS A 131 47.89 29.63 -3.70
N THR A 132 48.39 28.78 -4.58
CA THR A 132 47.54 27.97 -5.47
C THR A 132 46.87 26.83 -4.70
N ASN A 133 47.62 26.16 -3.82
CA ASN A 133 47.14 25.08 -2.98
C ASN A 133 47.53 25.35 -1.52
N ILE A 134 46.66 25.00 -0.59
CA ILE A 134 46.96 24.94 0.84
C ILE A 134 46.88 23.47 1.25
N ASP A 135 48.05 22.87 1.49
CA ASP A 135 48.13 21.48 1.92
C ASP A 135 48.14 21.44 3.45
N ALA A 136 46.97 21.21 4.04
CA ALA A 136 46.82 21.07 5.49
C ALA A 136 47.06 19.60 5.88
N GLY A 137 48.30 19.32 6.31
CA GLY A 137 48.74 17.98 6.73
C GLY A 137 49.84 17.41 5.83
N LEU A 138 50.35 16.25 6.21
CA LEU A 138 51.31 15.47 5.42
C LEU A 138 50.70 14.09 5.12
N SER A 139 51.24 13.38 4.13
CA SER A 139 50.87 11.97 3.93
C SER A 139 51.10 11.17 5.22
N GLY A 140 50.03 10.62 5.78
CA GLY A 140 50.04 9.86 7.04
C GLY A 140 49.62 10.66 8.29
N THR A 141 49.44 11.99 8.19
CA THR A 141 48.98 12.83 9.29
C THR A 141 47.96 13.85 8.80
N ALA A 142 46.69 13.65 9.14
CA ALA A 142 45.62 14.56 8.77
C ALA A 142 45.86 15.96 9.34
N GLY A 143 45.80 16.98 8.49
CA GLY A 143 45.73 18.36 8.93
C GLY A 143 44.31 18.89 8.90
N SER A 144 44.14 20.08 9.45
CA SER A 144 42.86 20.77 9.49
C SER A 144 43.04 22.20 9.04
N VAL A 145 42.09 22.69 8.23
CA VAL A 145 41.92 24.13 8.03
C VAL A 145 40.79 24.59 8.93
N ASP A 146 41.13 25.36 9.95
CA ASP A 146 40.18 25.92 10.90
C ASP A 146 39.95 27.40 10.62
N ILE A 147 38.69 27.78 10.43
CA ILE A 147 38.28 29.16 10.26
C ILE A 147 37.48 29.56 11.50
N PHE A 148 38.14 30.33 12.37
CA PHE A 148 37.53 30.84 13.59
C PHE A 148 36.72 32.12 13.30
N PRO A 149 35.56 32.30 13.95
CA PRO A 149 34.85 33.56 13.90
C PRO A 149 35.59 34.64 14.69
N ALA A 150 35.27 35.91 14.41
CA ALA A 150 35.89 37.05 15.09
C ALA A 150 35.57 37.12 16.60
N THR A 151 34.53 36.42 17.06
CA THR A 151 34.11 36.38 18.47
C THR A 151 34.91 35.33 19.24
N GLY A 152 35.66 35.75 20.26
CA GLY A 152 36.45 34.85 21.10
C GLY A 152 35.58 33.80 21.80
N SER A 153 35.92 32.52 21.60
CA SER A 153 35.42 31.32 22.31
C SER A 153 34.07 30.70 21.87
N LYS A 154 33.61 30.88 20.63
CA LYS A 154 32.41 30.16 20.13
C LYS A 154 32.58 29.66 18.68
N GLY A 155 32.82 28.35 18.53
CA GLY A 155 32.71 27.62 17.26
C GLY A 155 33.85 27.88 16.25
N LYS A 156 33.90 27.05 15.21
CA LYS A 156 34.76 27.21 14.03
C LYS A 156 34.09 26.53 12.84
N VAL A 157 34.36 27.00 11.64
CA VAL A 157 34.17 26.18 10.43
C VAL A 157 35.45 25.39 10.26
N ALA A 158 35.37 24.08 10.43
CA ALA A 158 36.51 23.18 10.29
C ALA A 158 36.36 22.41 8.97
N MET A 159 37.35 22.51 8.10
CA MET A 159 37.54 21.57 7.01
C MET A 159 38.55 20.53 7.49
N THR A 160 38.02 19.43 7.99
CA THR A 160 38.79 18.31 8.53
C THR A 160 38.55 17.08 7.68
N THR A 161 39.61 16.38 7.34
CA THR A 161 39.54 15.05 6.76
C THR A 161 39.88 14.04 7.85
N SER A 162 38.94 13.15 8.18
CA SER A 162 39.29 11.91 8.88
C SER A 162 40.17 11.05 7.98
N ASN A 163 40.94 10.12 8.56
CA ASN A 163 41.73 9.17 7.76
C ASN A 163 40.79 8.43 6.79
N ASN A 164 40.93 8.69 5.49
CA ASN A 164 40.20 7.94 4.47
C ASN A 164 40.77 6.51 4.44
N SER A 165 39.89 5.51 4.45
CA SER A 165 40.31 4.10 4.39
C SER A 165 40.90 3.68 3.03
N GLY A 166 40.79 4.55 2.01
CA GLY A 166 41.34 4.34 0.67
C GLY A 166 41.81 5.65 0.04
N ASP A 167 42.56 5.55 -1.06
CA ASP A 167 43.12 6.69 -1.79
C ASP A 167 42.04 7.38 -2.64
N THR A 168 41.16 8.14 -1.98
CA THR A 168 40.00 8.82 -2.60
C THR A 168 39.90 10.28 -2.17
N THR A 169 39.32 11.09 -3.05
CA THR A 169 39.12 12.54 -2.83
C THR A 169 37.66 12.85 -2.53
N THR A 170 37.39 13.42 -1.37
CA THR A 170 36.07 13.96 -1.00
C THR A 170 36.09 15.47 -1.24
N GLY A 171 35.41 15.92 -2.30
CA GLY A 171 35.40 17.32 -2.70
C GLY A 171 34.07 18.03 -2.42
N MET A 172 34.16 19.27 -1.94
CA MET A 172 33.06 20.22 -2.06
C MET A 172 33.25 20.97 -3.38
N ASN A 173 32.53 20.56 -4.42
CA ASN A 173 32.66 21.18 -5.73
C ASN A 173 31.70 22.36 -5.86
N PHE A 174 32.23 23.58 -5.84
CA PHE A 174 31.48 24.77 -6.19
C PHE A 174 31.67 25.05 -7.69
N ALA A 175 30.64 24.75 -8.49
CA ALA A 175 30.67 25.06 -9.91
C ALA A 175 30.86 26.57 -10.15
N ALA A 176 31.40 26.94 -11.32
CA ALA A 176 31.72 28.33 -11.68
C ALA A 176 30.55 29.29 -11.45
N GLN A 177 30.83 30.46 -10.83
CA GLN A 177 29.82 31.46 -10.47
C GLN A 177 30.13 32.80 -11.13
N THR A 178 29.14 33.45 -11.73
CA THR A 178 29.30 34.78 -12.38
C THR A 178 29.18 35.96 -11.41
N GLY A 179 29.02 35.69 -10.12
CA GLY A 179 28.89 36.68 -9.04
C GLY A 179 28.96 36.01 -7.67
N ALA A 180 29.13 36.82 -6.61
CA ALA A 180 29.32 36.32 -5.25
C ALA A 180 28.08 35.60 -4.67
N ARG A 181 28.29 34.50 -3.94
CA ARG A 181 27.24 33.72 -3.27
C ARG A 181 27.65 33.39 -1.83
N THR A 182 26.69 33.44 -0.91
CA THR A 182 26.85 32.98 0.48
C THR A 182 26.04 31.70 0.65
N LEU A 183 26.70 30.62 1.06
CA LEU A 183 26.06 29.33 1.35
C LEU A 183 25.99 29.15 2.88
N THR A 184 24.79 29.17 3.44
CA THR A 184 24.55 29.09 4.88
C THR A 184 24.13 27.67 5.27
N VAL A 185 24.85 27.04 6.20
CA VAL A 185 24.45 25.78 6.82
C VAL A 185 23.84 26.10 8.19
N PRO A 186 22.57 25.74 8.47
CA PRO A 186 21.94 26.06 9.74
C PRO A 186 22.63 25.38 10.93
N ASP A 187 22.75 26.09 12.06
CA ASP A 187 23.21 25.52 13.33
C ASP A 187 22.16 24.55 13.89
N GLY A 188 22.57 23.33 14.22
CA GLY A 188 21.71 22.26 14.77
C GLY A 188 21.35 22.43 16.25
N GLY A 189 21.63 23.59 16.85
CA GLY A 189 21.25 23.92 18.22
C GLY A 189 19.73 23.85 18.44
N GLN A 190 19.28 22.66 18.89
CA GLN A 190 17.92 22.20 19.20
C GLN A 190 17.15 21.38 18.13
N ALA A 191 17.87 20.51 17.39
CA ALA A 191 17.36 19.29 16.73
C ALA A 191 16.92 19.33 15.25
N THR A 192 17.45 20.23 14.39
CA THR A 192 16.94 20.40 13.00
C THR A 192 17.98 20.62 11.89
N ALA A 193 19.22 20.14 12.00
CA ALA A 193 20.16 20.27 10.87
C ALA A 193 19.85 19.23 9.76
N SER A 194 19.08 19.63 8.74
CA SER A 194 18.87 18.85 7.51
C SER A 194 19.83 19.31 6.40
N PHE A 195 20.75 18.43 6.00
CA PHE A 195 21.55 18.60 4.77
C PHE A 195 20.80 17.98 3.58
N LEU A 196 19.52 18.29 3.49
CA LEU A 196 18.59 17.93 2.43
C LEU A 196 17.63 19.12 2.35
N LEU A 197 17.37 19.72 1.18
CA LEU A 197 16.62 21.00 1.18
C LEU A 197 15.23 20.72 1.78
N THR A 198 14.74 21.61 2.62
CA THR A 198 13.45 21.38 3.29
C THR A 198 12.25 21.60 2.34
N GLU A 199 12.49 22.03 1.08
CA GLU A 199 11.50 22.32 0.04
C GLU A 199 12.09 22.13 -1.38
N GLY A 200 11.23 21.87 -2.39
CA GLY A 200 11.60 21.75 -3.80
C GLY A 200 11.71 20.31 -4.33
N ALA A 201 11.65 20.15 -5.66
CA ALA A 201 11.82 18.85 -6.32
C ALA A 201 13.26 18.37 -6.16
N GLN A 202 13.47 17.36 -5.32
CA GLN A 202 14.78 16.77 -5.08
C GLN A 202 14.84 15.37 -5.65
N THR A 203 15.78 15.19 -6.57
CA THR A 203 16.13 13.85 -7.05
C THR A 203 17.13 13.25 -6.07
N ILE A 204 16.61 12.50 -5.10
CA ILE A 204 17.43 11.72 -4.16
C ILE A 204 17.47 10.29 -4.70
N ALA A 205 18.53 9.96 -5.44
CA ALA A 205 18.69 8.62 -6.02
C ALA A 205 19.04 7.57 -4.95
N GLY A 206 18.47 6.36 -5.05
CA GLY A 206 18.75 5.22 -4.16
C GLY A 206 17.67 4.91 -3.12
N VAL A 207 17.90 3.88 -2.29
CA VAL A 207 16.95 3.43 -1.24
C VAL A 207 16.87 4.48 -0.13
N GLN A 208 15.66 4.95 0.16
CA GLN A 208 15.38 5.87 1.27
C GLN A 208 14.82 5.09 2.46
N THR A 209 15.44 5.22 3.63
CA THR A 209 14.95 4.60 4.88
C THR A 209 14.30 5.66 5.75
N TYR A 210 13.00 5.57 5.95
CA TYR A 210 12.25 6.45 6.86
C TYR A 210 12.09 5.75 8.22
N SER A 211 12.62 6.37 9.29
CA SER A 211 12.52 5.84 10.66
C SER A 211 11.21 6.19 11.37
N ALA A 212 10.33 6.95 10.69
CA ALA A 212 8.99 7.30 11.12
C ALA A 212 8.01 7.08 9.96
N PRO A 213 6.69 6.93 10.22
CA PRO A 213 5.68 6.88 9.17
C PRO A 213 5.79 8.09 8.24
N GLN A 214 5.65 7.85 6.94
CA GLN A 214 5.54 8.94 5.97
C GLN A 214 4.23 9.69 6.22
N VAL A 215 4.34 10.98 6.48
CA VAL A 215 3.17 11.89 6.50
C VAL A 215 2.98 12.34 5.05
N ILE A 216 1.99 11.77 4.40
CA ILE A 216 1.54 12.19 3.07
C ILE A 216 0.73 13.49 3.19
N ASP A 217 0.71 14.27 2.11
CA ASP A 217 -0.07 15.52 2.08
C ASP A 217 -1.56 15.22 2.26
N ALA A 218 -2.21 15.93 3.19
CA ALA A 218 -3.55 15.63 3.63
C ALA A 218 -4.40 16.90 3.74
N ASN A 219 -5.47 16.93 2.95
CA ASN A 219 -6.51 17.95 3.03
C ASN A 219 -7.75 17.39 3.70
N THR A 220 -8.27 18.14 4.67
CA THR A 220 -9.52 17.83 5.35
C THR A 220 -10.45 19.03 5.29
N ALA A 221 -11.68 18.88 5.81
CA ALA A 221 -12.68 19.93 5.79
C ALA A 221 -13.05 20.43 4.38
N ILE A 222 -12.93 19.56 3.36
CA ILE A 222 -13.30 19.92 1.99
C ILE A 222 -14.82 19.96 1.87
N THR A 223 -15.33 21.06 1.33
CA THR A 223 -16.74 21.23 0.94
C THR A 223 -16.87 20.93 -0.54
N ALA A 224 -17.67 19.92 -0.89
CA ALA A 224 -17.96 19.60 -2.28
C ALA A 224 -18.81 20.69 -2.93
N PHE A 225 -18.75 20.80 -4.25
CA PHE A 225 -19.56 21.74 -5.00
C PHE A 225 -21.03 21.32 -4.99
N ASN A 226 -21.90 22.20 -4.49
CA ASN A 226 -23.32 21.94 -4.39
C ASN A 226 -23.99 21.86 -5.77
N GLY A 227 -24.75 20.79 -6.03
CA GLY A 227 -25.48 20.59 -7.29
C GLY A 227 -24.69 19.85 -8.38
N GLY A 228 -23.44 19.47 -8.10
CA GLY A 228 -22.67 18.54 -8.90
C GLY A 228 -22.09 19.06 -10.22
N GLY A 229 -21.55 18.13 -11.01
CA GLY A 229 -20.92 18.38 -12.30
C GLY A 229 -19.41 18.65 -12.25
N GLN A 230 -18.69 18.26 -13.31
CA GLN A 230 -17.22 18.34 -13.39
C GLN A 230 -16.70 19.79 -13.42
N GLY A 231 -17.28 20.65 -14.25
CA GLY A 231 -16.74 21.98 -14.54
C GLY A 231 -16.62 22.88 -13.30
N SER A 232 -17.50 22.70 -12.32
CA SER A 232 -17.51 23.44 -11.05
C SER A 232 -17.06 22.61 -9.86
N ALA A 233 -16.69 21.35 -10.07
CA ALA A 233 -16.21 20.47 -9.01
C ALA A 233 -14.99 21.07 -8.30
N VAL A 234 -14.97 20.94 -6.97
CA VAL A 234 -13.86 21.45 -6.15
C VAL A 234 -12.61 20.61 -6.40
N ALA A 235 -11.51 21.25 -6.78
CA ALA A 235 -10.25 20.57 -7.06
C ALA A 235 -9.60 20.04 -5.78
N LEU A 236 -9.25 18.76 -5.79
CA LEU A 236 -8.49 18.11 -4.74
C LEU A 236 -7.01 18.32 -4.97
N THR A 237 -6.27 18.75 -3.95
CA THR A 237 -4.84 19.07 -4.10
C THR A 237 -3.90 18.15 -3.31
N GLY A 238 -4.40 17.42 -2.32
CA GLY A 238 -3.60 16.53 -1.49
C GLY A 238 -3.57 15.10 -2.02
N GLU A 239 -2.68 14.28 -1.45
CA GLU A 239 -2.69 12.83 -1.67
C GLU A 239 -3.81 12.16 -0.88
N PHE A 240 -4.13 12.66 0.31
CA PHE A 240 -5.31 12.28 1.08
C PHE A 240 -6.32 13.43 1.16
N ASN A 241 -7.56 13.20 0.77
CA ASN A 241 -8.61 14.21 0.73
C ASN A 241 -9.85 13.72 1.49
N ASN A 242 -10.20 14.38 2.59
CA ASN A 242 -11.42 14.13 3.33
C ASN A 242 -12.46 15.22 3.05
N VAL A 243 -13.50 14.85 2.30
CA VAL A 243 -14.65 15.68 2.00
C VAL A 243 -15.66 15.53 3.11
N THR A 244 -15.77 16.55 3.95
CA THR A 244 -16.62 16.53 5.16
C THR A 244 -17.97 17.16 4.94
N THR A 245 -18.14 17.93 3.86
CA THR A 245 -19.40 18.60 3.56
C THR A 245 -19.85 18.23 2.16
N VAL A 246 -20.81 17.31 2.14
CA VAL A 246 -21.56 16.83 0.97
C VAL A 246 -23.02 16.93 1.39
N THR A 247 -23.71 17.98 0.95
CA THR A 247 -25.04 18.33 1.46
C THR A 247 -26.12 17.68 0.62
N ALA A 248 -26.06 17.82 -0.69
CA ALA A 248 -26.95 17.16 -1.62
C ALA A 248 -26.29 15.92 -2.25
N ALA A 249 -27.10 14.99 -2.74
CA ALA A 249 -26.59 13.87 -3.51
C ALA A 249 -25.92 14.39 -4.79
N PHE A 250 -24.75 13.82 -5.10
CA PHE A 250 -23.94 14.14 -6.27
C PHE A 250 -23.28 15.53 -6.25
N ASP A 251 -23.16 16.13 -5.06
CA ASP A 251 -22.20 17.24 -4.90
C ASP A 251 -20.81 16.77 -5.32
N SER A 252 -20.01 17.64 -5.95
CA SER A 252 -18.85 17.20 -6.73
C SER A 252 -17.50 17.73 -6.28
N VAL A 253 -16.49 16.87 -6.42
CA VAL A 253 -15.05 17.19 -6.33
C VAL A 253 -14.34 16.62 -7.56
N LYS A 254 -13.12 17.08 -7.85
CA LYS A 254 -12.32 16.57 -8.96
C LYS A 254 -10.87 16.29 -8.58
N LEU A 255 -10.33 15.22 -9.15
CA LEU A 255 -8.93 14.80 -8.99
C LEU A 255 -7.98 15.82 -9.63
N LEU A 256 -6.69 15.71 -9.30
CA LEU A 256 -5.62 16.34 -10.06
C LEU A 256 -5.56 15.74 -11.47
N THR A 257 -4.99 16.48 -12.41
CA THR A 257 -4.62 15.93 -13.72
C THR A 257 -3.73 14.70 -13.52
N ALA A 258 -4.08 13.61 -14.18
CA ALA A 258 -3.40 12.34 -14.05
C ALA A 258 -1.92 12.47 -14.43
N VAL A 259 -1.05 11.90 -13.60
CA VAL A 259 0.37 11.72 -13.90
C VAL A 259 0.74 10.29 -13.51
N ALA A 260 1.38 9.55 -14.41
CA ALA A 260 1.69 8.14 -14.16
C ALA A 260 2.41 7.92 -12.80
N GLY A 261 1.86 7.02 -11.98
CA GLY A 261 2.38 6.71 -10.64
C GLY A 261 1.80 7.56 -9.51
N GLN A 262 1.00 8.60 -9.81
CA GLN A 262 0.33 9.43 -8.80
C GLN A 262 -0.79 8.64 -8.10
N VAL A 263 -1.00 8.92 -6.80
CA VAL A 263 -2.08 8.34 -6.00
C VAL A 263 -2.85 9.45 -5.31
N GLN A 264 -4.19 9.38 -5.37
CA GLN A 264 -5.07 10.22 -4.55
C GLN A 264 -6.11 9.35 -3.85
N VAL A 265 -6.31 9.58 -2.56
CA VAL A 265 -7.32 8.94 -1.74
C VAL A 265 -8.41 9.95 -1.44
N VAL A 266 -9.66 9.57 -1.69
CA VAL A 266 -10.82 10.42 -1.42
C VAL A 266 -11.74 9.72 -0.43
N LYS A 267 -12.04 10.38 0.68
CA LYS A 267 -12.98 9.95 1.70
C LYS A 267 -14.21 10.85 1.65
N ASN A 268 -15.40 10.23 1.59
CA ASN A 268 -16.66 10.93 1.82
C ASN A 268 -17.05 10.77 3.30
N SER A 269 -16.93 11.85 4.07
CA SER A 269 -17.43 11.97 5.44
C SER A 269 -18.65 12.90 5.55
N GLY A 270 -19.23 13.32 4.41
CA GLY A 270 -20.43 14.14 4.35
C GLY A 270 -21.72 13.34 4.59
N ALA A 271 -22.87 13.98 4.35
CA ALA A 271 -24.19 13.40 4.65
C ALA A 271 -24.87 12.73 3.45
N SER A 272 -24.32 12.91 2.24
CA SER A 272 -24.90 12.46 0.97
C SER A 272 -23.84 11.81 0.07
N ILE A 273 -24.27 11.20 -1.04
CA ILE A 273 -23.36 10.63 -2.07
C ILE A 273 -22.51 11.75 -2.68
N LEU A 274 -21.21 11.50 -2.82
CA LEU A 274 -20.22 12.40 -3.40
C LEU A 274 -19.83 11.94 -4.81
N SER A 275 -19.85 12.84 -5.80
CA SER A 275 -19.33 12.54 -7.13
C SER A 275 -17.88 12.99 -7.27
N VAL A 276 -16.99 12.09 -7.62
CA VAL A 276 -15.56 12.37 -7.87
C VAL A 276 -15.29 12.32 -9.36
N PHE A 277 -15.01 13.46 -9.96
CA PHE A 277 -14.66 13.57 -11.37
C PHE A 277 -13.15 13.48 -11.59
N PRO A 278 -12.70 12.96 -12.74
CA PRO A 278 -11.32 13.16 -13.17
C PRO A 278 -11.12 14.63 -13.60
N SER A 279 -9.85 15.04 -13.78
CA SER A 279 -9.55 16.33 -14.42
C SER A 279 -10.08 16.35 -15.86
N ASP A 280 -10.16 17.54 -16.45
CA ASP A 280 -10.70 17.68 -17.81
C ASP A 280 -9.88 16.84 -18.80
N ALA A 281 -10.57 16.02 -19.60
CA ALA A 281 -10.02 15.06 -20.58
C ALA A 281 -9.43 13.76 -20.02
N ASP A 282 -9.38 13.59 -18.69
CA ASP A 282 -8.97 12.34 -18.06
C ASP A 282 -10.14 11.35 -17.94
N SER A 283 -9.83 10.08 -17.68
CA SER A 283 -10.80 9.02 -17.41
C SER A 283 -10.49 8.29 -16.09
N ILE A 284 -11.52 7.69 -15.49
CA ILE A 284 -11.40 6.79 -14.34
C ILE A 284 -11.84 5.39 -14.80
N ASN A 285 -11.07 4.36 -14.44
CA ASN A 285 -11.24 2.94 -14.80
C ASN A 285 -11.37 2.70 -16.32
N ALA A 286 -10.66 3.51 -17.11
CA ALA A 286 -10.75 3.54 -18.57
C ALA A 286 -12.20 3.67 -19.12
N LEU A 287 -13.12 4.25 -18.33
CA LEU A 287 -14.47 4.57 -18.76
C LEU A 287 -14.46 5.79 -19.69
N ALA A 288 -15.66 6.26 -20.07
CA ALA A 288 -15.77 7.49 -20.84
C ALA A 288 -15.05 8.65 -20.13
N ILE A 289 -14.37 9.49 -20.93
CA ILE A 289 -13.71 10.70 -20.42
C ILE A 289 -14.69 11.54 -19.61
N ASN A 290 -14.19 12.23 -18.58
CA ASN A 290 -14.98 13.14 -17.74
C ASN A 290 -16.14 12.47 -16.97
N LEU A 291 -16.19 11.14 -16.89
CA LEU A 291 -17.19 10.43 -16.11
C LEU A 291 -16.77 10.34 -14.64
N SER A 292 -17.69 10.65 -13.73
CA SER A 292 -17.44 10.54 -12.28
C SER A 292 -17.52 9.12 -11.77
N VAL A 293 -16.81 8.88 -10.67
CA VAL A 293 -17.07 7.77 -9.75
C VAL A 293 -17.75 8.32 -8.51
N ASP A 294 -18.87 7.71 -8.12
CA ASP A 294 -19.63 8.13 -6.94
C ASP A 294 -19.18 7.36 -5.69
N ILE A 295 -19.01 8.07 -4.59
CA ILE A 295 -18.60 7.52 -3.29
C ILE A 295 -19.77 7.69 -2.30
N PRO A 296 -20.34 6.59 -1.77
CA PRO A 296 -21.43 6.66 -0.80
C PRO A 296 -20.96 7.27 0.53
N VAL A 297 -21.90 7.61 1.41
CA VAL A 297 -21.60 8.16 2.73
C VAL A 297 -20.72 7.19 3.52
N GLY A 298 -19.61 7.69 4.06
CA GLY A 298 -18.63 6.85 4.76
C GLY A 298 -17.77 5.99 3.84
N GLY A 299 -17.92 6.08 2.51
CA GLY A 299 -17.05 5.41 1.53
C GLY A 299 -15.67 6.07 1.42
N GLN A 300 -14.67 5.29 1.02
CA GLN A 300 -13.33 5.77 0.66
C GLN A 300 -12.86 5.03 -0.59
N VAL A 301 -12.28 5.76 -1.54
CA VAL A 301 -11.72 5.19 -2.77
C VAL A 301 -10.28 5.69 -2.95
N THR A 302 -9.41 4.79 -3.38
CA THR A 302 -8.05 5.11 -3.80
C THR A 302 -7.99 5.11 -5.33
N PHE A 303 -7.58 6.23 -5.89
CA PHE A 303 -7.36 6.45 -7.31
C PHE A 303 -5.86 6.39 -7.59
N ARG A 304 -5.45 5.59 -8.58
CA ARG A 304 -4.05 5.44 -9.01
C ARG A 304 -3.93 5.80 -10.48
N ALA A 305 -3.16 6.83 -10.81
CA ALA A 305 -2.92 7.20 -12.20
C ALA A 305 -1.95 6.19 -12.82
N ILE A 306 -2.43 5.41 -13.78
CA ILE A 306 -1.61 4.43 -14.52
C ILE A 306 -0.94 5.05 -15.75
N SER A 307 -1.44 6.21 -16.17
CA SER A 307 -0.89 7.02 -17.26
C SER A 307 -1.19 8.49 -17.00
N ASP A 308 -0.76 9.36 -17.92
CA ASP A 308 -0.99 10.80 -17.83
C ASP A 308 -2.44 11.23 -18.13
N THR A 309 -3.36 10.26 -18.35
CA THR A 309 -4.78 10.54 -18.65
C THR A 309 -5.77 9.53 -18.03
N VAL A 310 -5.27 8.49 -17.33
CA VAL A 310 -6.12 7.39 -16.84
C VAL A 310 -5.83 7.11 -15.38
N TRP A 311 -6.88 7.25 -14.56
CA TRP A 311 -6.96 6.79 -13.18
C TRP A 311 -7.58 5.40 -13.12
N GLU A 312 -7.10 4.57 -12.21
CA GLU A 312 -7.68 3.26 -11.89
C GLU A 312 -8.05 3.21 -10.40
N THR A 313 -9.14 2.52 -10.10
CA THR A 313 -9.64 2.26 -8.75
C THR A 313 -9.74 0.76 -8.52
N GLN A 314 -9.78 0.34 -7.25
CA GLN A 314 -10.02 -1.07 -6.93
C GLN A 314 -11.54 -1.34 -6.95
N GLU A 315 -12.06 -1.79 -8.10
CA GLU A 315 -13.51 -2.01 -8.32
C GLU A 315 -14.05 -3.32 -7.70
N VAL A 316 -13.17 -4.28 -7.39
CA VAL A 316 -13.53 -5.61 -6.90
C VAL A 316 -13.01 -5.80 -5.49
N PHE A 317 -13.89 -6.18 -4.56
CA PHE A 317 -13.45 -6.80 -3.32
C PHE A 317 -13.08 -8.26 -3.63
N TYR A 318 -11.78 -8.54 -3.67
CA TYR A 318 -11.25 -9.87 -3.97
C TYR A 318 -10.49 -10.41 -2.77
N SER A 319 -10.94 -11.55 -2.23
CA SER A 319 -10.23 -12.31 -1.20
C SER A 319 -9.66 -13.57 -1.82
N SER A 320 -8.33 -13.63 -1.97
CA SER A 320 -7.65 -14.79 -2.54
C SER A 320 -7.59 -15.95 -1.53
N SER A 321 -7.73 -17.19 -2.01
CA SER A 321 -7.42 -18.38 -1.20
C SER A 321 -5.98 -18.31 -0.66
N PRO A 322 -5.74 -18.65 0.61
CA PRO A 322 -4.40 -18.65 1.20
C PRO A 322 -3.49 -19.77 0.67
N THR A 323 -3.96 -20.57 -0.30
CA THR A 323 -3.23 -21.70 -0.87
C THR A 323 -3.20 -21.64 -2.39
N THR A 324 -2.27 -22.36 -3.01
CA THR A 324 -1.96 -22.34 -4.44
C THR A 324 -3.04 -22.94 -5.37
N GLN A 325 -4.23 -23.27 -4.86
CA GLN A 325 -5.31 -23.91 -5.64
C GLN A 325 -6.52 -22.98 -5.79
N THR A 326 -6.33 -22.02 -6.70
CA THR A 326 -7.26 -21.47 -7.71
C THR A 326 -8.73 -21.26 -7.31
N GLY A 327 -8.96 -20.38 -6.33
CA GLY A 327 -10.26 -19.79 -6.08
C GLY A 327 -10.13 -18.57 -5.15
N GLY A 328 -11.07 -17.63 -5.24
CA GLY A 328 -11.18 -16.49 -4.35
C GLY A 328 -12.63 -16.05 -4.25
N LEU A 329 -12.98 -15.33 -3.17
CA LEU A 329 -14.26 -14.66 -3.10
C LEU A 329 -14.13 -13.31 -3.79
N ALA A 330 -14.87 -13.12 -4.89
CA ALA A 330 -14.97 -11.86 -5.58
C ALA A 330 -16.38 -11.27 -5.38
N VAL A 331 -16.45 -10.01 -4.96
CA VAL A 331 -17.69 -9.22 -5.02
C VAL A 331 -17.48 -8.17 -6.11
N TYR A 332 -18.20 -8.34 -7.22
CA TYR A 332 -18.17 -7.42 -8.34
C TYR A 332 -19.26 -6.37 -8.19
N ALA A 333 -18.89 -5.10 -8.31
CA ALA A 333 -19.85 -4.06 -8.63
C ALA A 333 -20.20 -4.17 -10.12
N SER A 334 -21.48 -4.06 -10.45
CA SER A 334 -21.95 -3.89 -11.83
C SER A 334 -22.91 -2.69 -11.87
N ALA A 335 -23.17 -2.16 -13.05
CA ALA A 335 -24.07 -1.02 -13.20
C ALA A 335 -25.48 -1.40 -12.70
N ASN A 336 -25.96 -0.72 -11.67
CA ASN A 336 -27.34 -0.84 -11.21
C ASN A 336 -28.28 -0.10 -12.18
N ALA A 337 -29.53 -0.55 -12.30
CA ALA A 337 -30.54 0.11 -13.13
C ALA A 337 -30.89 1.53 -12.64
N ALA A 338 -30.58 1.83 -11.38
CA ALA A 338 -30.68 3.14 -10.75
C ALA A 338 -29.56 3.30 -9.72
N ASN A 339 -29.30 4.53 -9.27
CA ASN A 339 -28.27 4.84 -8.28
C ASN A 339 -28.71 4.42 -6.85
N THR A 340 -28.73 3.11 -6.61
CA THR A 340 -29.13 2.50 -5.35
C THR A 340 -28.01 1.65 -4.78
N ASP A 341 -27.79 1.73 -3.47
CA ASP A 341 -26.81 0.88 -2.78
C ASP A 341 -27.32 -0.56 -2.66
N VAL A 342 -26.47 -1.52 -3.02
CA VAL A 342 -26.69 -2.95 -2.78
C VAL A 342 -25.72 -3.37 -1.68
N SER A 343 -26.23 -3.69 -0.49
CA SER A 343 -25.42 -3.99 0.69
C SER A 343 -25.49 -5.47 1.08
N VAL A 344 -24.35 -6.01 1.53
CA VAL A 344 -24.28 -7.29 2.26
C VAL A 344 -24.06 -6.96 3.73
N THR A 345 -24.98 -7.38 4.60
CA THR A 345 -24.92 -7.08 6.04
C THR A 345 -24.99 -8.35 6.87
N ASN A 346 -24.28 -8.36 8.00
CA ASN A 346 -24.33 -9.40 9.04
C ASN A 346 -25.16 -8.95 10.26
N ALA A 347 -26.07 -8.01 10.08
CA ALA A 347 -26.80 -7.39 11.18
C ALA A 347 -27.46 -8.44 12.09
N SER A 348 -27.30 -8.26 13.41
CA SER A 348 -27.99 -9.02 14.48
C SER A 348 -27.56 -10.50 14.70
N HIS A 349 -26.31 -10.88 14.39
CA HIS A 349 -25.77 -12.16 14.84
C HIS A 349 -25.40 -12.11 16.34
N GLY A 350 -26.07 -12.90 17.17
CA GLY A 350 -25.82 -12.96 18.63
C GLY A 350 -24.75 -13.96 19.07
N GLN A 351 -24.16 -14.71 18.15
CA GLN A 351 -23.17 -15.76 18.39
C GLN A 351 -22.28 -15.97 17.15
N ALA A 352 -21.15 -16.67 17.32
CA ALA A 352 -20.31 -17.08 16.20
C ALA A 352 -21.15 -17.90 15.20
N THR A 353 -21.24 -17.41 13.97
CA THR A 353 -22.05 -17.99 12.90
C THR A 353 -21.21 -18.04 11.63
N VAL A 354 -21.22 -19.19 10.95
CA VAL A 354 -20.59 -19.34 9.64
C VAL A 354 -21.70 -19.40 8.60
N VAL A 355 -21.75 -18.40 7.72
CA VAL A 355 -22.63 -18.42 6.54
C VAL A 355 -21.83 -18.98 5.38
N THR A 356 -22.22 -20.15 4.88
CA THR A 356 -21.53 -20.83 3.77
C THR A 356 -22.33 -20.61 2.49
N ILE A 357 -21.66 -20.18 1.41
CA ILE A 357 -22.20 -20.16 0.05
C ILE A 357 -21.60 -21.38 -0.69
N PRO A 358 -22.33 -22.51 -0.78
CA PRO A 358 -21.79 -23.73 -1.40
C PRO A 358 -21.63 -23.58 -2.93
N ASP A 359 -20.69 -24.33 -3.51
CA ASP A 359 -20.56 -24.47 -4.97
C ASP A 359 -21.77 -25.25 -5.51
N SER A 360 -22.47 -24.67 -6.49
CA SER A 360 -23.67 -25.25 -7.10
C SER A 360 -23.40 -26.23 -8.24
N GLY A 361 -22.13 -26.50 -8.58
CA GLY A 361 -21.78 -27.55 -9.55
C GLY A 361 -22.41 -27.33 -10.93
N LEU A 362 -22.05 -26.22 -11.59
CA LEU A 362 -22.41 -25.82 -12.98
C LEU A 362 -23.83 -25.25 -13.22
N ALA A 363 -24.68 -25.09 -12.21
CA ALA A 363 -25.92 -24.30 -12.35
C ALA A 363 -25.71 -22.87 -11.81
N THR A 364 -26.23 -21.85 -12.49
CA THR A 364 -26.29 -20.47 -11.97
C THR A 364 -27.02 -20.46 -10.61
N ALA A 365 -26.26 -20.49 -9.51
CA ALA A 365 -26.79 -20.43 -8.16
C ALA A 365 -27.53 -19.11 -7.94
N TYR A 366 -28.76 -19.18 -7.47
CA TYR A 366 -29.52 -18.03 -7.01
C TYR A 366 -29.61 -18.08 -5.48
N LEU A 367 -29.16 -17.02 -4.80
CA LEU A 367 -29.41 -16.87 -3.36
C LEU A 367 -30.83 -16.31 -3.21
N ALA A 368 -31.80 -17.21 -3.02
CA ALA A 368 -33.20 -16.81 -2.86
C ALA A 368 -33.41 -16.11 -1.51
N GLN A 369 -33.41 -14.78 -1.51
CA GLN A 369 -33.94 -13.98 -0.41
C GLN A 369 -35.44 -13.81 -0.62
N SER A 370 -36.25 -14.52 0.17
CA SER A 370 -37.67 -14.20 0.30
C SER A 370 -37.85 -13.28 1.52
N THR A 371 -38.67 -12.24 1.39
CA THR A 371 -39.10 -11.38 2.51
C THR A 371 -39.88 -12.15 3.58
N ASN A 372 -40.23 -13.40 3.30
CA ASN A 372 -41.05 -14.29 4.11
C ASN A 372 -40.37 -15.68 4.20
N ALA A 373 -39.18 -15.74 4.81
CA ALA A 373 -38.49 -16.93 5.31
C ALA A 373 -38.84 -18.26 4.60
N LEU A 374 -38.42 -18.43 3.34
CA LEU A 374 -38.38 -19.75 2.70
C LEU A 374 -37.14 -20.49 3.21
N THR A 375 -37.32 -21.66 3.81
CA THR A 375 -36.22 -22.55 4.20
C THR A 375 -35.63 -23.25 2.97
N VAL A 376 -34.36 -23.65 3.02
CA VAL A 376 -33.71 -24.40 1.94
C VAL A 376 -34.48 -25.70 1.62
N ALA A 377 -35.07 -26.34 2.65
CA ALA A 377 -35.91 -27.52 2.46
C ALA A 377 -37.21 -27.25 1.69
N GLU A 378 -37.79 -26.05 1.81
CA GLU A 378 -38.93 -25.65 0.99
C GLU A 378 -38.49 -25.36 -0.45
N VAL A 379 -37.35 -24.69 -0.65
CA VAL A 379 -36.80 -24.41 -1.98
C VAL A 379 -36.39 -25.68 -2.74
N ASP A 380 -35.79 -26.66 -2.07
CA ASP A 380 -35.36 -27.93 -2.67
C ASP A 380 -36.55 -28.74 -3.23
N VAL A 381 -37.73 -28.58 -2.64
CA VAL A 381 -38.97 -29.24 -3.08
C VAL A 381 -39.61 -28.51 -4.28
N LEU A 382 -39.23 -27.25 -4.51
CA LEU A 382 -39.67 -26.37 -5.60
C LEU A 382 -38.72 -26.36 -6.81
N ASP A 383 -37.45 -26.75 -6.64
CA ASP A 383 -36.47 -26.79 -7.72
C ASP A 383 -36.93 -27.72 -8.85
N ALA A 384 -36.90 -27.23 -10.09
CA ALA A 384 -37.36 -27.92 -11.31
C ALA A 384 -38.84 -28.40 -11.34
N VAL A 385 -39.76 -27.80 -10.57
CA VAL A 385 -41.22 -28.02 -10.74
C VAL A 385 -41.76 -27.07 -11.82
N THR A 386 -42.43 -27.63 -12.84
CA THR A 386 -43.17 -26.83 -13.83
C THR A 386 -44.59 -26.55 -13.29
N PRO A 387 -45.04 -25.28 -13.17
CA PRO A 387 -46.41 -24.97 -12.76
C PRO A 387 -47.45 -25.74 -13.58
N GLY A 388 -48.47 -26.27 -12.90
CA GLY A 388 -49.51 -27.07 -13.55
C GLY A 388 -49.14 -28.53 -13.81
N THR A 389 -47.95 -29.02 -13.43
CA THR A 389 -47.59 -30.45 -13.53
C THR A 389 -47.23 -31.03 -12.17
N ALA A 390 -47.88 -32.12 -11.77
CA ALA A 390 -47.49 -32.84 -10.57
C ALA A 390 -46.19 -33.63 -10.81
N SER A 391 -45.13 -33.30 -10.06
CA SER A 391 -43.88 -34.08 -10.06
C SER A 391 -43.82 -34.99 -8.84
N ALA A 392 -43.33 -36.21 -9.02
CA ALA A 392 -43.20 -37.17 -7.93
C ALA A 392 -42.27 -36.65 -6.82
N SER A 393 -42.66 -36.85 -5.56
CA SER A 393 -41.90 -36.47 -4.35
C SER A 393 -41.56 -34.98 -4.23
N LYS A 394 -42.27 -34.12 -4.96
CA LYS A 394 -42.15 -32.65 -4.91
C LYS A 394 -43.48 -32.02 -4.52
N ALA A 395 -43.49 -30.70 -4.33
CA ALA A 395 -44.71 -29.95 -4.10
C ALA A 395 -45.63 -30.01 -5.32
N LEU A 396 -46.94 -30.04 -5.10
CA LEU A 396 -47.95 -29.84 -6.13
C LEU A 396 -48.23 -28.34 -6.24
N ILE A 397 -47.90 -27.73 -7.38
CA ILE A 397 -48.05 -26.29 -7.61
C ILE A 397 -49.02 -26.09 -8.76
N VAL A 398 -50.08 -25.34 -8.47
CA VAL A 398 -51.08 -24.95 -9.46
C VAL A 398 -50.55 -23.84 -10.37
N ASP A 399 -51.01 -23.79 -11.61
CA ASP A 399 -50.67 -22.68 -12.50
C ASP A 399 -51.46 -21.39 -12.14
N SER A 400 -51.33 -20.33 -12.97
CA SER A 400 -52.02 -19.05 -12.71
C SER A 400 -53.54 -19.14 -12.71
N ASN A 401 -54.12 -20.18 -13.31
CA ASN A 401 -55.55 -20.44 -13.34
C ASN A 401 -55.99 -21.43 -12.26
N ILE A 402 -55.06 -21.83 -11.38
CA ILE A 402 -55.27 -22.83 -10.33
C ILE A 402 -55.42 -24.26 -10.93
N ASP A 403 -54.89 -24.48 -12.14
CA ASP A 403 -55.01 -25.76 -12.84
C ASP A 403 -53.86 -26.73 -12.52
N ILE A 404 -54.15 -28.04 -12.60
CA ILE A 404 -53.20 -29.15 -12.59
C ILE A 404 -53.49 -30.07 -13.78
N GLY A 405 -52.52 -30.25 -14.67
CA GLY A 405 -52.67 -31.02 -15.90
C GLY A 405 -52.74 -32.54 -15.69
N THR A 406 -51.97 -33.11 -14.76
CA THR A 406 -51.98 -34.55 -14.49
C THR A 406 -51.70 -34.89 -13.03
N ILE A 407 -52.43 -35.88 -12.48
CA ILE A 407 -52.10 -36.57 -11.22
C ILE A 407 -52.23 -38.08 -11.48
N ARG A 408 -51.17 -38.86 -11.20
CA ARG A 408 -51.19 -40.31 -11.47
C ARG A 408 -52.14 -41.07 -10.55
N ASN A 409 -52.10 -40.76 -9.26
CA ASN A 409 -52.97 -41.35 -8.24
C ASN A 409 -53.39 -40.23 -7.26
N LEU A 410 -54.70 -40.01 -7.10
CA LEU A 410 -55.25 -39.08 -6.10
C LEU A 410 -56.08 -39.88 -5.09
N THR A 411 -55.67 -39.86 -3.83
CA THR A 411 -56.46 -40.40 -2.72
C THR A 411 -56.96 -39.23 -1.88
N ALA A 412 -58.27 -39.01 -1.86
CA ALA A 412 -58.92 -38.02 -1.00
C ALA A 412 -59.65 -38.75 0.15
N THR A 413 -59.38 -38.37 1.40
CA THR A 413 -60.08 -38.91 2.58
C THR A 413 -61.34 -38.12 2.93
N GLY A 414 -61.54 -36.95 2.29
CA GLY A 414 -62.75 -36.14 2.39
C GLY A 414 -63.38 -35.91 1.01
N ASN A 415 -64.33 -34.98 0.92
CA ASN A 415 -65.09 -34.74 -0.32
C ASN A 415 -64.23 -34.04 -1.38
N LEU A 416 -64.22 -34.57 -2.61
CA LEU A 416 -63.78 -33.83 -3.79
C LEU A 416 -64.94 -32.95 -4.28
N GLN A 417 -64.83 -31.63 -4.09
CA GLN A 417 -65.91 -30.67 -4.37
C GLN A 417 -65.45 -29.63 -5.41
N GLY A 418 -66.32 -29.31 -6.36
CA GLY A 418 -66.13 -28.24 -7.33
C GLY A 418 -67.48 -27.72 -7.81
N ALA A 419 -67.53 -26.48 -8.31
CA ALA A 419 -68.76 -25.91 -8.89
C ALA A 419 -69.27 -26.76 -10.07
N THR A 420 -68.36 -27.41 -10.80
CA THR A 420 -68.62 -28.55 -11.68
C THR A 420 -67.52 -29.59 -11.46
N ALA A 421 -67.87 -30.87 -11.36
CA ALA A 421 -66.92 -31.98 -11.28
C ALA A 421 -67.24 -32.99 -12.37
N SER A 422 -66.29 -33.24 -13.27
CA SER A 422 -66.40 -34.25 -14.32
C SER A 422 -65.39 -35.36 -14.04
N ILE A 423 -65.87 -36.54 -13.65
CA ILE A 423 -65.02 -37.71 -13.42
C ILE A 423 -65.16 -38.63 -14.64
N VAL A 424 -64.16 -38.57 -15.52
CA VAL A 424 -64.09 -39.46 -16.70
C VAL A 424 -63.17 -40.63 -16.34
N ALA A 425 -63.74 -41.71 -15.83
CA ALA A 425 -63.01 -42.95 -15.60
C ALA A 425 -62.71 -43.62 -16.96
N THR A 426 -61.51 -43.44 -17.52
CA THR A 426 -61.06 -44.26 -18.65
C THR A 426 -60.65 -45.63 -18.12
N VAL A 427 -61.62 -46.54 -18.02
CA VAL A 427 -61.37 -47.95 -17.70
C VAL A 427 -60.84 -48.61 -18.99
N ARG A 428 -59.73 -49.37 -18.87
CA ARG A 428 -58.82 -49.78 -19.96
C ARG A 428 -59.45 -50.19 -21.33
N PRO A 429 -58.72 -49.92 -22.44
CA PRO A 429 -59.13 -50.22 -23.83
C PRO A 429 -58.87 -51.67 -24.29
N THR A 430 -58.56 -52.61 -23.39
CA THR A 430 -58.40 -54.02 -23.78
C THR A 430 -59.72 -54.72 -23.53
N SER A 431 -60.47 -54.90 -24.61
CA SER A 431 -61.70 -55.66 -24.73
C SER A 431 -61.63 -56.92 -23.88
N ASP A 432 -62.49 -57.00 -22.86
CA ASP A 432 -63.19 -58.19 -22.39
C ASP A 432 -63.61 -57.94 -20.92
N TYR A 433 -64.92 -57.69 -20.74
CA TYR A 433 -65.71 -57.64 -19.49
C TYR A 433 -65.97 -56.30 -18.78
N ALA A 434 -67.08 -56.33 -18.03
CA ALA A 434 -67.98 -55.25 -17.66
C ALA A 434 -67.38 -54.04 -16.91
N TYR A 435 -67.93 -52.87 -17.22
CA TYR A 435 -67.61 -51.58 -16.62
C TYR A 435 -68.60 -51.24 -15.49
N PHE A 436 -68.13 -50.84 -14.31
CA PHE A 436 -68.97 -50.20 -13.30
C PHE A 436 -68.25 -49.05 -12.63
N VAL A 437 -68.96 -47.93 -12.42
CA VAL A 437 -68.58 -46.91 -11.46
C VAL A 437 -69.30 -47.28 -10.16
N GLU A 438 -68.54 -47.78 -9.18
CA GLU A 438 -69.08 -48.07 -7.86
C GLU A 438 -69.22 -46.77 -7.09
N ILE A 439 -70.44 -46.45 -6.68
CA ILE A 439 -70.70 -45.40 -5.70
C ILE A 439 -71.15 -46.10 -4.42
N ASP A 440 -70.19 -46.49 -3.60
CA ASP A 440 -70.41 -47.06 -2.28
C ASP A 440 -70.25 -45.96 -1.22
N CYS A 441 -71.35 -45.56 -0.59
CA CYS A 441 -71.33 -44.58 0.49
C CYS A 441 -72.54 -44.77 1.41
N ASP A 442 -72.33 -44.49 2.70
CA ASP A 442 -73.37 -44.59 3.73
C ASP A 442 -74.45 -43.50 3.58
N GLU A 443 -74.11 -42.34 3.00
CA GLU A 443 -75.01 -41.23 2.69
C GLU A 443 -74.87 -40.79 1.22
N TYR A 444 -75.58 -41.46 0.31
CA TYR A 444 -75.66 -41.02 -1.08
C TYR A 444 -76.69 -39.87 -1.23
N MET A 445 -76.23 -38.68 -1.63
CA MET A 445 -77.06 -37.53 -2.03
C MET A 445 -78.08 -37.07 -0.97
N THR A 446 -77.58 -36.58 0.17
CA THR A 446 -78.41 -35.97 1.21
C THR A 446 -78.58 -34.46 0.99
N GLY A 447 -79.81 -34.01 0.71
CA GLY A 447 -80.17 -32.58 0.77
C GLY A 447 -81.00 -32.18 2.00
N GLY A 448 -81.22 -30.88 2.14
CA GLY A 448 -82.08 -30.31 3.17
C GLY A 448 -83.57 -30.57 2.99
N VAL A 449 -84.35 -30.06 3.94
CA VAL A 449 -85.74 -30.45 4.25
C VAL A 449 -86.83 -30.14 3.20
N SER A 450 -86.56 -29.47 2.07
CA SER A 450 -87.66 -28.89 1.28
C SER A 450 -87.76 -29.17 -0.23
N GLN A 451 -86.85 -29.92 -0.87
CA GLN A 451 -87.11 -30.53 -2.22
C GLN A 451 -85.90 -31.37 -2.67
N LYS A 452 -86.16 -32.56 -3.22
CA LYS A 452 -85.13 -33.53 -3.63
C LYS A 452 -85.54 -34.22 -4.93
N THR A 453 -85.00 -33.78 -6.06
CA THR A 453 -84.92 -34.61 -7.27
C THR A 453 -83.44 -34.78 -7.58
N TYR A 454 -82.90 -35.97 -7.28
CA TYR A 454 -81.54 -36.35 -7.67
C TYR A 454 -81.66 -37.30 -8.85
N MET A 455 -80.98 -36.95 -9.92
CA MET A 455 -80.92 -37.78 -11.13
C MET A 455 -79.51 -38.34 -11.24
N LEU A 456 -79.37 -39.65 -11.06
CA LEU A 456 -78.20 -40.37 -11.56
C LEU A 456 -78.44 -40.63 -13.04
N GLY A 457 -77.95 -39.74 -13.90
CA GLY A 457 -78.03 -39.93 -15.35
C GLY A 457 -76.95 -40.90 -15.82
N ILE A 458 -77.36 -42.05 -16.36
CA ILE A 458 -76.47 -43.03 -17.00
C ILE A 458 -76.86 -43.09 -18.47
N SER A 459 -75.94 -42.69 -19.35
CA SER A 459 -76.12 -42.73 -20.79
C SER A 459 -74.83 -43.19 -21.46
N GLY A 460 -74.92 -44.10 -22.43
CA GLY A 460 -73.78 -44.57 -23.21
C GLY A 460 -74.16 -44.69 -24.68
N GLU A 461 -73.22 -44.40 -25.57
CA GLU A 461 -73.37 -44.54 -27.02
C GLU A 461 -72.25 -45.44 -27.57
N ARG A 462 -72.54 -46.23 -28.60
CA ARG A 462 -71.51 -47.05 -29.27
C ARG A 462 -70.54 -46.13 -30.04
N PRO A 463 -69.21 -46.24 -29.86
CA PRO A 463 -68.26 -45.49 -30.66
C PRO A 463 -68.40 -45.83 -32.14
N VAL A 464 -68.57 -44.82 -32.99
CA VAL A 464 -68.83 -44.96 -34.44
C VAL A 464 -67.63 -45.43 -35.28
N GLY A 465 -66.52 -45.82 -34.65
CA GLY A 465 -65.25 -46.15 -35.32
C GLY A 465 -64.95 -47.64 -35.54
N SER A 466 -65.69 -48.56 -34.91
CA SER A 466 -65.42 -50.00 -35.01
C SER A 466 -66.51 -50.74 -35.80
N ALA A 467 -66.11 -51.65 -36.68
CA ALA A 467 -67.02 -52.49 -37.45
C ALA A 467 -67.97 -53.27 -36.53
N ALA A 468 -69.24 -53.39 -36.92
CA ALA A 468 -70.24 -54.10 -36.12
C ALA A 468 -69.91 -55.60 -36.07
N THR A 469 -69.43 -56.11 -34.94
CA THR A 469 -69.05 -57.52 -34.74
C THR A 469 -70.23 -58.44 -34.38
N LEU A 470 -71.48 -57.97 -34.44
CA LEU A 470 -72.70 -58.68 -33.99
C LEU A 470 -72.78 -58.95 -32.47
N ASP A 471 -71.89 -58.36 -31.68
CA ASP A 471 -71.92 -58.49 -30.21
C ASP A 471 -73.00 -57.58 -29.59
N SER A 472 -73.64 -58.08 -28.52
CA SER A 472 -74.56 -57.27 -27.70
C SER A 472 -73.78 -56.27 -26.84
N ASN A 473 -74.24 -55.02 -26.78
CA ASN A 473 -73.74 -54.05 -25.81
C ASN A 473 -74.84 -53.85 -24.77
N ASP A 474 -74.67 -54.47 -23.61
CA ASP A 474 -75.65 -54.42 -22.54
C ASP A 474 -75.37 -53.22 -21.62
N ALA A 475 -76.35 -52.34 -21.45
CA ALA A 475 -76.32 -51.27 -20.46
C ALA A 475 -77.20 -51.66 -19.26
N ILE A 476 -76.57 -52.15 -18.18
CA ILE A 476 -77.28 -52.61 -16.98
C ILE A 476 -77.22 -51.51 -15.91
N ILE A 477 -78.39 -51.01 -15.48
CA ILE A 477 -78.50 -50.09 -14.33
C ILE A 477 -79.00 -50.90 -13.12
N LYS A 478 -78.11 -51.17 -12.15
CA LYS A 478 -78.46 -51.84 -10.90
C LYS A 478 -78.49 -50.84 -9.75
N GLY A 479 -79.68 -50.49 -9.28
CA GLY A 479 -79.87 -49.77 -8.03
C GLY A 479 -80.28 -50.74 -6.92
N SER A 480 -79.39 -51.00 -5.97
CA SER A 480 -79.71 -51.76 -4.76
C SER A 480 -79.86 -50.78 -3.61
N TYR A 481 -81.04 -50.73 -3.00
CA TYR A 481 -81.33 -49.80 -1.91
C TYR A 481 -81.95 -50.55 -0.74
N SER A 482 -81.48 -50.26 0.46
CA SER A 482 -81.91 -50.89 1.71
C SER A 482 -82.26 -49.79 2.71
N ASN A 483 -83.42 -49.89 3.36
CA ASN A 483 -83.78 -48.99 4.44
C ASN A 483 -83.47 -49.66 5.79
N TYR A 484 -82.63 -49.02 6.61
CA TYR A 484 -82.24 -49.51 7.93
C TYR A 484 -82.93 -48.77 9.08
N ALA A 485 -83.79 -47.78 8.80
CA ALA A 485 -84.53 -47.05 9.83
C ALA A 485 -85.78 -47.83 10.27
N VAL A 486 -85.91 -48.06 11.58
CA VAL A 486 -86.88 -48.98 12.19
C VAL A 486 -88.35 -48.59 11.95
N ASN A 487 -88.65 -47.35 11.55
CA ASN A 487 -90.03 -46.83 11.43
C ASN A 487 -90.33 -46.03 10.15
N ASP A 488 -89.40 -45.89 9.19
CA ASP A 488 -89.70 -45.23 7.92
C ASP A 488 -90.16 -46.25 6.87
N ALA A 489 -91.35 -46.06 6.31
CA ALA A 489 -91.97 -47.06 5.45
C ALA A 489 -91.56 -47.00 3.96
N ASN A 490 -90.90 -45.94 3.51
CA ASN A 490 -90.91 -45.61 2.09
C ASN A 490 -89.53 -45.22 1.55
N PHE A 491 -88.68 -46.20 1.23
CA PHE A 491 -87.68 -46.00 0.18
C PHE A 491 -88.32 -46.32 -1.17
N ILE A 492 -88.76 -45.30 -1.92
CA ILE A 492 -89.51 -45.44 -3.16
C ILE A 492 -88.61 -45.12 -4.35
N ILE A 493 -88.34 -46.11 -5.20
CA ILE A 493 -87.71 -45.91 -6.52
C ILE A 493 -88.83 -45.53 -7.50
N ARG A 494 -88.79 -44.30 -8.04
CA ARG A 494 -89.75 -43.88 -9.08
C ARG A 494 -89.14 -44.13 -10.46
N GLY A 495 -89.31 -45.35 -10.97
CA GLY A 495 -89.06 -45.75 -12.36
C GLY A 495 -87.58 -45.74 -12.79
N ILE A 496 -87.02 -46.92 -13.12
CA ILE A 496 -85.83 -46.98 -13.97
C ILE A 496 -86.32 -46.72 -15.40
N ASN A 497 -86.23 -45.47 -15.85
CA ASN A 497 -86.64 -45.13 -17.20
C ASN A 497 -85.55 -45.60 -18.18
N THR A 498 -85.73 -46.79 -18.75
CA THR A 498 -84.89 -47.31 -19.82
C THR A 498 -85.57 -47.03 -21.16
N SER A 499 -84.89 -46.32 -22.04
CA SER A 499 -85.40 -46.01 -23.39
C SER A 499 -84.36 -46.44 -24.42
N VAL A 500 -84.73 -47.30 -25.35
CA VAL A 500 -83.87 -47.66 -26.48
C VAL A 500 -84.32 -46.84 -27.69
N THR A 501 -83.39 -46.07 -28.26
CA THR A 501 -83.66 -45.26 -29.46
C THR A 501 -82.68 -45.64 -30.56
N ASN A 502 -83.20 -46.00 -31.73
CA ASN A 502 -82.38 -46.32 -32.90
C ASN A 502 -82.20 -45.08 -33.78
N ARG A 503 -80.95 -44.73 -34.10
CA ARG A 503 -80.60 -43.62 -34.99
C ARG A 503 -80.06 -44.08 -36.36
N GLY A 504 -80.01 -45.39 -36.63
CA GLY A 504 -79.56 -45.99 -37.90
C GLY A 504 -80.52 -47.07 -38.42
N SER A 505 -80.24 -47.65 -39.60
CA SER A 505 -81.18 -48.54 -40.32
C SER A 505 -81.22 -50.00 -39.83
N ALA A 506 -80.69 -50.32 -38.64
CA ALA A 506 -80.64 -51.68 -38.08
C ALA A 506 -81.88 -52.02 -37.23
N GLU A 507 -82.00 -53.26 -36.72
CA GLU A 507 -83.05 -53.63 -35.76
C GLU A 507 -82.87 -52.89 -34.42
N LEU A 508 -83.99 -52.43 -33.85
CA LEU A 508 -84.07 -51.73 -32.57
C LEU A 508 -83.77 -52.71 -31.43
N GLY A 509 -82.77 -52.41 -30.59
CA GLY A 509 -82.43 -53.24 -29.43
C GLY A 509 -83.64 -53.46 -28.50
N MET A 510 -83.85 -54.70 -28.08
CA MET A 510 -84.91 -55.08 -27.16
C MET A 510 -84.54 -54.77 -25.71
N THR A 511 -85.51 -54.36 -24.89
CA THR A 511 -85.36 -54.31 -23.43
C THR A 511 -85.79 -55.66 -22.86
N GLU A 512 -84.87 -56.62 -22.73
CA GLU A 512 -85.17 -57.94 -22.18
C GLU A 512 -84.75 -58.01 -20.70
N GLY A 513 -85.72 -58.20 -19.80
CA GLY A 513 -85.46 -58.45 -18.38
C GLY A 513 -85.39 -57.22 -17.45
N ALA A 514 -86.47 -56.43 -17.35
CA ALA A 514 -86.66 -55.59 -16.16
C ALA A 514 -87.09 -56.46 -14.96
N ALA A 515 -86.15 -57.15 -14.32
CA ALA A 515 -86.43 -57.91 -13.11
C ALA A 515 -86.65 -56.95 -11.93
N ILE A 516 -87.91 -56.58 -11.67
CA ILE A 516 -88.28 -55.88 -10.43
C ILE A 516 -88.57 -56.95 -9.38
N GLY A 517 -87.56 -57.28 -8.58
CA GLY A 517 -87.69 -58.17 -7.44
C GLY A 517 -87.85 -57.37 -6.15
N ALA A 518 -88.81 -57.74 -5.31
CA ALA A 518 -88.96 -57.18 -3.98
C ALA A 518 -89.01 -58.32 -2.95
N SER A 519 -88.14 -58.28 -1.94
CA SER A 519 -88.00 -59.35 -0.94
C SER A 519 -87.83 -58.77 0.45
N ASN A 520 -88.53 -59.33 1.44
CA ASN A 520 -88.34 -58.98 2.86
C ASN A 520 -87.44 -60.00 3.55
N LYS A 521 -86.65 -59.53 4.52
CA LYS A 521 -86.10 -60.40 5.55
C LYS A 521 -87.04 -60.36 6.75
N SER A 522 -87.67 -61.50 7.03
CA SER A 522 -88.48 -61.86 8.22
C SER A 522 -89.30 -60.72 8.89
N ALA A 523 -90.63 -60.80 8.75
CA ALA A 523 -91.67 -60.03 9.46
C ALA A 523 -92.01 -58.60 8.97
N GLY A 524 -91.53 -58.15 7.81
CA GLY A 524 -92.00 -56.90 7.16
C GLY A 524 -93.27 -57.07 6.29
N VAL A 525 -94.04 -55.98 6.11
CA VAL A 525 -95.18 -55.93 5.17
C VAL A 525 -94.66 -56.07 3.72
N SER A 526 -95.31 -56.92 2.93
CA SER A 526 -94.85 -57.25 1.56
C SER A 526 -94.86 -56.02 0.65
N PRO A 527 -93.80 -55.76 -0.13
CA PRO A 527 -93.76 -54.64 -1.06
C PRO A 527 -94.84 -54.80 -2.14
N THR A 528 -95.54 -53.71 -2.49
CA THR A 528 -96.50 -53.72 -3.59
C THR A 528 -95.79 -53.34 -4.88
N LEU A 529 -95.66 -54.29 -5.83
CA LEU A 529 -95.30 -53.97 -7.22
C LEU A 529 -96.55 -53.45 -7.95
N ARG A 530 -96.45 -52.29 -8.61
CA ARG A 530 -97.49 -51.77 -9.52
C ARG A 530 -96.83 -51.24 -10.79
N GLY A 531 -97.38 -51.61 -11.95
CA GLY A 531 -96.96 -51.09 -13.25
C GLY A 531 -95.87 -51.92 -13.96
N MET A 532 -96.15 -53.20 -14.22
CA MET A 532 -95.55 -53.85 -15.39
C MET A 532 -96.21 -53.32 -16.65
#